data_AF-A0A2K8KAJ8-F1
#
_entry.id   AF-A0A2K8KAJ8-F1
#
_cell.length_a   1.000
_cell.length_b   1.000
_cell.length_c   1.000
_cell.angle_alpha   90.00
_cell.angle_beta   90.00
_cell.angle_gamma   90.00
#
_symmetry.space_group_name_H-M   'P 1'
#
loop_
_entity.id
_entity.type
_entity.pdbx_description
1 polymer ?
#
loop_
_entity_poly.entity_id
_entity_poly.type
_entity_poly.pdbx_seq_one_letter_code
_entity_poly.pdbx_strand_id
1 'polypeptide(L)'
;MRWPQLGLADLTIALRRSMAHLQGQREIRFTTMEVAMTLLQRIQNRLRKRAAYSRTKSALRNMPLEVAIDLDLYKPDADKIAARAVYGH
;
A
#
# COMPACT_ATOMS: atom_id res chain seq x y z
N MET A 1 45.10 5.85 -40.34
CA MET A 1 44.03 6.00 -39.31
C MET A 1 44.68 6.19 -37.95
N ARG A 2 44.70 7.43 -37.42
CA ARG A 2 45.19 7.75 -36.07
C ARG A 2 44.02 7.63 -35.10
N TRP A 3 44.10 6.70 -34.15
CA TRP A 3 43.20 6.71 -32.99
C TRP A 3 43.55 7.90 -32.09
N PRO A 4 42.56 8.63 -31.55
CA PRO A 4 42.85 9.70 -30.60
C PRO A 4 43.35 9.07 -29.30
N GLN A 5 44.54 9.48 -28.87
CA GLN A 5 45.12 9.14 -27.57
C GLN A 5 44.30 9.87 -26.49
N LEU A 6 43.17 9.30 -26.07
CA LEU A 6 42.40 9.80 -24.94
C LEU A 6 43.32 9.73 -23.71
N GLY A 7 43.72 10.88 -23.18
CA GLY A 7 44.50 10.94 -21.95
C GLY A 7 43.70 10.38 -20.77
N LEU A 8 44.37 9.88 -19.74
CA LEU A 8 43.77 9.34 -18.51
C LEU A 8 42.72 10.28 -17.87
N ALA A 9 42.86 11.60 -18.08
CA ALA A 9 41.90 12.61 -17.65
C ALA A 9 40.53 12.55 -18.36
N ASP A 10 40.50 12.19 -19.65
CA ASP A 10 39.26 12.14 -20.42
C ASP A 10 38.44 10.89 -20.07
N LEU A 11 39.14 9.77 -19.84
CA LEU A 11 38.54 8.51 -19.38
C LEU A 11 37.95 8.65 -17.97
N THR A 12 38.60 9.38 -17.08
CA THR A 12 38.08 9.61 -15.71
C THR A 12 36.86 10.52 -15.71
N ILE A 13 36.79 11.52 -16.59
CA ILE A 13 35.59 12.38 -16.74
C ILE A 13 34.42 11.57 -17.33
N ALA A 14 34.65 10.80 -18.39
CA ALA A 14 33.62 9.96 -18.99
C ALA A 14 33.10 8.90 -18.00
N LEU A 15 33.99 8.27 -17.25
CA LEU A 15 33.65 7.29 -16.23
C LEU A 15 32.84 7.94 -15.08
N ARG A 16 33.27 9.10 -14.60
CA ARG A 16 32.57 9.84 -13.53
C ARG A 16 31.17 10.26 -13.95
N ARG A 17 30.99 10.73 -15.19
CA ARG A 17 29.68 11.11 -15.75
C ARG A 17 28.77 9.89 -15.92
N SER A 18 29.32 8.78 -16.37
CA SER A 18 28.59 7.51 -16.51
C SER A 18 28.16 6.95 -15.14
N MET A 19 29.04 7.01 -14.13
CA MET A 19 28.71 6.59 -12.76
C MET A 19 27.64 7.47 -12.12
N ALA A 20 27.69 8.80 -12.31
CA ALA A 20 26.66 9.70 -11.80
C ALA A 20 25.27 9.40 -12.41
N HIS A 21 25.22 9.08 -13.71
CA HIS A 21 23.98 8.67 -14.39
C HIS A 21 23.45 7.32 -13.85
N LEU A 22 24.32 6.35 -13.57
CA LEU A 22 23.94 5.06 -12.98
C LEU A 22 23.50 5.17 -11.51
N GLN A 23 24.05 6.11 -10.75
CA GLN A 23 23.65 6.38 -9.37
C GLN A 23 22.21 6.94 -9.31
N GLY A 24 21.88 7.93 -10.14
CA GLY A 24 20.52 8.49 -10.20
C GLY A 24 19.46 7.46 -10.63
N GLN A 25 19.80 6.54 -11.54
CA GLN A 25 18.88 5.46 -11.93
C GLN A 25 18.62 4.43 -10.83
N ARG A 26 19.60 4.14 -9.97
CA ARG A 26 19.41 3.23 -8.83
C ARG A 26 18.48 3.81 -7.77
N GLU A 27 18.62 5.11 -7.50
CA GLU A 27 17.82 5.81 -6.49
C GLU A 27 16.34 5.90 -6.91
N ILE A 28 16.06 6.27 -8.16
CA ILE A 28 14.68 6.35 -8.69
C ILE A 28 13.96 4.98 -8.66
N ARG A 29 14.66 3.91 -9.02
CA ARG A 29 14.09 2.55 -9.01
C ARG A 29 13.74 2.10 -7.59
N PHE A 30 14.58 2.44 -6.62
CA PHE A 30 14.33 2.13 -5.22
C PHE A 30 13.05 2.81 -4.71
N THR A 31 12.91 4.12 -4.97
CA THR A 31 11.71 4.89 -4.58
C THR A 31 10.44 4.38 -5.26
N THR A 32 10.50 4.07 -6.56
CA THR A 32 9.31 3.62 -7.31
C THR A 32 8.77 2.29 -6.80
N MET A 33 9.65 1.31 -6.54
CA MET A 33 9.23 0.02 -6.02
C MET A 33 8.70 0.10 -4.59
N GLU A 34 9.30 0.96 -3.75
CA GLU A 34 8.82 1.20 -2.39
C GLU A 34 7.41 1.83 -2.37
N VAL A 35 7.18 2.86 -3.20
CA VAL A 35 5.86 3.47 -3.35
C VAL A 35 4.83 2.46 -3.89
N ALA A 36 5.19 1.66 -4.90
CA ALA A 36 4.30 0.64 -5.43
C ALA A 36 3.92 -0.42 -4.37
N MET A 37 4.91 -0.88 -3.59
CA MET A 37 4.70 -1.88 -2.54
C MET A 37 3.84 -1.33 -1.39
N THR A 38 4.05 -0.08 -0.99
CA THR A 38 3.22 0.58 0.04
C THR A 38 1.79 0.86 -0.44
N LEU A 39 1.60 1.24 -1.70
CA LEU A 39 0.26 1.43 -2.29
C LEU A 39 -0.52 0.13 -2.35
N LEU A 40 0.11 -0.96 -2.81
CA LEU A 40 -0.52 -2.27 -2.86
C LEU A 40 -0.94 -2.74 -1.46
N GLN A 41 -0.07 -2.58 -0.46
CA GLN A 41 -0.40 -2.91 0.93
C GLN A 41 -1.58 -2.10 1.46
N ARG A 42 -1.64 -0.80 1.15
CA ARG A 42 -2.78 0.06 1.53
C ARG A 42 -4.09 -0.41 0.89
N ILE A 43 -4.06 -0.76 -0.40
CA ILE A 43 -5.22 -1.28 -1.12
C ILE A 43 -5.66 -2.62 -0.52
N GLN A 44 -4.74 -3.56 -0.31
CA GLN A 44 -5.03 -4.85 0.31
C GLN A 44 -5.66 -4.67 1.70
N ASN A 45 -5.13 -3.78 2.52
CA ASN A 45 -5.69 -3.49 3.84
C ASN A 45 -7.10 -2.88 3.76
N ARG A 46 -7.35 -1.97 2.82
CA ARG A 46 -8.70 -1.41 2.60
C ARG A 46 -9.69 -2.48 2.16
N LEU A 47 -9.30 -3.37 1.24
CA LEU A 47 -10.14 -4.48 0.79
C LEU A 47 -10.44 -5.46 1.91
N ARG A 48 -9.43 -5.83 2.72
CA ARG A 48 -9.61 -6.68 3.91
C ARG A 48 -10.59 -6.07 4.90
N LYS A 49 -10.43 -4.78 5.24
CA LYS A 49 -11.38 -4.08 6.12
C LYS A 49 -12.78 -4.03 5.51
N ARG A 50 -12.92 -3.75 4.22
CA ARG A 50 -14.24 -3.73 3.56
C ARG A 50 -14.94 -5.08 3.59
N ALA A 51 -14.19 -6.17 3.36
CA ALA A 51 -14.72 -7.53 3.45
C ALA A 51 -15.17 -7.86 4.88
N ALA A 52 -14.35 -7.51 5.88
CA ALA A 52 -14.70 -7.68 7.29
C ALA A 52 -15.97 -6.90 7.65
N TYR A 53 -16.04 -5.61 7.29
CA TYR A 53 -17.21 -4.77 7.52
C TYR A 53 -18.48 -5.39 6.91
N SER A 54 -18.42 -5.81 5.65
CA SER A 54 -19.57 -6.41 4.96
C SER A 54 -20.03 -7.70 5.64
N ARG A 55 -19.10 -8.55 6.07
CA ARG A 55 -19.41 -9.79 6.79
C ARG A 55 -20.06 -9.51 8.13
N THR A 56 -19.48 -8.61 8.93
CA THR A 56 -20.00 -8.23 10.25
C THR A 56 -21.39 -7.59 10.13
N LYS A 57 -21.57 -6.65 9.22
CA LYS A 57 -22.86 -6.01 8.94
C LYS A 57 -23.94 -7.04 8.55
N SER A 58 -23.59 -7.98 7.68
CA SER A 58 -24.50 -9.06 7.27
C SER A 58 -24.89 -9.94 8.46
N ALA A 59 -23.91 -10.35 9.27
CA ALA A 59 -24.15 -11.16 10.46
C ALA A 59 -25.08 -10.44 11.46
N LEU A 60 -24.84 -9.16 11.74
CA LEU A 60 -25.69 -8.36 12.64
C LEU A 60 -27.11 -8.20 12.11
N ARG A 61 -27.29 -7.97 10.81
CA ARG A 61 -28.63 -7.82 10.20
C ARG A 61 -29.43 -9.12 10.18
N ASN A 62 -28.75 -10.24 9.94
CA ASN A 62 -29.37 -11.55 9.82
C ASN A 62 -29.46 -12.30 11.16
N MET A 63 -28.88 -11.77 12.24
CA MET A 63 -28.98 -12.30 13.59
C MET A 63 -30.45 -12.43 14.03
N PRO A 64 -30.88 -13.53 14.67
CA PRO A 64 -32.22 -13.63 15.26
C PRO A 64 -32.50 -12.48 16.24
N LEU A 65 -33.76 -12.02 16.29
CA LEU A 65 -34.12 -10.89 17.15
C LEU A 65 -33.88 -11.20 18.64
N GLU A 66 -34.19 -12.41 19.09
CA GLU A 66 -33.95 -12.86 20.47
C GLU A 66 -32.48 -12.74 20.87
N VAL A 67 -31.57 -13.25 20.03
CA VAL A 67 -30.12 -13.13 20.25
C VAL A 67 -29.67 -11.67 20.27
N ALA A 68 -30.25 -10.82 19.43
CA ALA A 68 -29.93 -9.39 19.44
C ALA A 68 -30.38 -8.72 20.75
N ILE A 69 -31.53 -9.11 21.30
CA ILE A 69 -32.03 -8.62 22.59
C ILE A 69 -31.12 -9.11 23.72
N ASP A 70 -30.74 -10.39 23.73
CA ASP A 70 -29.85 -10.96 24.76
C ASP A 70 -28.48 -10.27 24.81
N LEU A 71 -27.98 -9.83 23.65
CA LEU A 71 -26.71 -9.12 23.51
C LEU A 71 -26.83 -7.60 23.67
N ASP A 72 -28.02 -7.07 23.97
CA ASP A 72 -28.32 -5.64 24.02
C ASP A 72 -27.92 -4.89 22.73
N LEU A 73 -28.20 -5.50 21.58
CA LEU A 73 -27.88 -4.99 20.24
C LEU A 73 -29.12 -4.45 19.52
N TYR A 74 -29.08 -3.16 19.18
CA TYR A 74 -30.06 -2.57 18.28
C TYR A 74 -29.74 -2.89 16.82
N LYS A 75 -30.41 -3.90 16.23
CA LYS A 75 -30.16 -4.37 14.85
C LYS A 75 -30.18 -3.26 13.77
N PRO A 76 -31.07 -2.25 13.81
CA PRO A 76 -31.03 -1.15 12.85
C PRO A 76 -29.70 -0.38 12.85
N ASP A 77 -28.96 -0.40 13.96
CA ASP A 77 -27.62 0.19 14.09
C ASP A 77 -26.49 -0.75 13.65
N ALA A 78 -26.79 -1.89 13.02
CA ALA A 78 -25.79 -2.84 12.50
C ALA A 78 -24.68 -2.17 11.68
N ASP A 79 -25.02 -1.12 10.92
CA ASP A 79 -24.06 -0.37 10.11
C ASP A 79 -23.05 0.40 10.98
N LYS A 80 -23.52 1.03 12.07
CA LYS A 80 -22.69 1.76 13.03
C LYS A 80 -21.83 0.81 13.84
N ILE A 81 -22.43 -0.28 14.34
CA ILE A 81 -21.73 -1.30 15.12
C ILE A 81 -20.63 -1.95 14.29
N ALA A 82 -20.93 -2.37 13.05
CA ALA A 82 -19.92 -2.94 12.16
C ALA A 82 -18.82 -1.93 11.80
N ALA A 83 -19.16 -0.65 11.61
CA ALA A 83 -18.18 0.38 11.32
C ALA A 83 -17.23 0.60 12.51
N ARG A 84 -17.76 0.68 13.73
CA ARG A 84 -16.99 0.80 14.96
C ARG A 84 -16.05 -0.39 15.16
N ALA A 85 -16.56 -1.61 14.99
CA ALA A 85 -15.78 -2.83 15.18
C ALA A 85 -14.61 -2.98 14.19
N VAL A 86 -14.76 -2.49 12.94
CA VAL A 86 -13.75 -2.71 11.87
C VAL A 86 -12.84 -1.50 11.64
N TYR A 87 -13.39 -0.30 11.77
CA TYR A 87 -12.67 0.94 11.49
C TYR A 87 -12.25 1.70 12.77
N GLY A 88 -12.94 1.50 13.90
CA GLY A 88 -12.60 2.10 15.19
C GLY A 88 -13.18 3.51 15.43
N HIS A 89 -14.26 3.88 14.75
CA HIS A 89 -14.94 5.18 14.90
C HIS A 89 -16.19 5.10 15.80
#